data_AF-A0AAV7VBE9-F1
#
_entry.id   AF-A0AAV7VBE9-F1
#
_cell.length_a   1.000
_cell.length_b   1.000
_cell.length_c   1.000
_cell.angle_alpha   90.00
_cell.angle_beta   90.00
_cell.angle_gamma   90.00
#
_symmetry.space_group_name_H-M   'P 1'
#
loop_
_entity.id
_entity.type
_entity.pdbx_description
1 polymer ?
#
loop_
_entity_poly.entity_id
_entity_poly.type
_entity_poly.pdbx_seq_one_letter_code
_entity_poly.pdbx_strand_id
1 'polypeptide(L)'
;MPSNRTPDLLKKYNELTRQLKMQISQHRGEKWEAATANLKDSDNSLWRMTRRLTGKKEPNPPIQGKTHLACSNRDKAEVFADTLEASFRPNQASKLAAEVEQEVAKYHLEYPPEKEATTIEECSTDEVLALAKTLKNGKAPGKDKIVNQAIKMLPDAAVVRLTEILNACMHHQYFPNSWKEARVVVFHKAGKPLREPANYRPISLLSGLSKLFERVILARLMDFATSENLLAKEQFGFRKEHSTNHQLLRVVDIISHGFNINKSTGVVFLDVAKAFDRVWHKGLLYKLIKLKFPSYLVKLLSSYLSKRTFHVAVREECSTSRPILAGVPQGSILGPFLFNIFTNDIPTDLKKTDLVLYADDVAVISQSLSEKEVAKNLKTSLSRLSEWYSDWQITLNTSKTTATLFTKKVNRKHPQILLNGEEIKWENSSSYLGVTLDFKLSWRNHIEKTCQKATTKLVALYPLLRTKSMPMQSKVRAITAIIRPTMTYASPVWSGCRPLYRKDLQRLQSKASRIAAGAPIFARTADLHRDLSVEMLDDHLRKLNEAFYKGLDQKENPLIRKLADISANPFDRYPRPITALTL
;
A
#
# COMPACT_ATOMS: atom_id res chain seq x y z
N MET A 1 1.03 69.80 2.03
CA MET A 1 1.99 68.73 2.35
C MET A 1 2.63 68.24 1.06
N PRO A 2 3.82 68.75 0.67
CA PRO A 2 4.52 68.28 -0.51
C PRO A 2 5.03 66.85 -0.26
N SER A 3 4.78 65.95 -1.20
CA SER A 3 5.27 64.57 -1.15
C SER A 3 6.78 64.55 -1.40
N ASN A 4 7.58 64.75 -0.34
CA ASN A 4 9.02 64.50 -0.33
C ASN A 4 9.28 62.99 -0.47
N ARG A 5 9.23 62.46 -1.69
CA ARG A 5 9.93 61.22 -2.05
C ARG A 5 11.32 61.63 -2.54
N THR A 6 12.25 61.79 -1.61
CA THR A 6 13.66 62.05 -1.93
C THR A 6 14.24 60.81 -2.63
N PRO A 7 14.69 60.91 -3.89
CA PRO A 7 15.26 59.80 -4.65
C PRO A 7 16.44 59.11 -3.93
N ASP A 8 17.19 59.87 -3.12
CA ASP A 8 18.33 59.37 -2.34
C ASP A 8 17.92 58.41 -1.23
N LEU A 9 16.78 58.64 -0.56
CA LEU A 9 16.25 57.72 0.44
C LEU A 9 15.77 56.42 -0.21
N LEU A 10 15.17 56.49 -1.40
CA LEU A 10 14.77 55.29 -2.15
C LEU A 10 16.00 54.49 -2.62
N LYS A 11 17.06 55.16 -3.07
CA LYS A 11 18.33 54.53 -3.45
C LYS A 11 18.99 53.83 -2.25
N LYS A 12 19.05 54.51 -1.09
CA LYS A 12 19.59 53.95 0.17
C LYS A 12 18.74 52.78 0.67
N TYR A 13 17.42 52.87 0.61
CA TYR A 13 16.50 51.78 0.92
C TYR A 13 16.73 50.56 0.03
N ASN A 14 16.84 50.76 -1.29
CA ASN A 14 17.10 49.67 -2.25
C ASN A 14 18.47 49.02 -2.03
N GLU A 15 19.49 49.82 -1.71
CA GLU A 15 20.83 49.33 -1.39
C GLU A 15 20.84 48.49 -0.10
N LEU A 16 20.27 49.00 0.99
CA LEU A 16 20.15 48.26 2.25
C LEU A 16 19.32 46.98 2.08
N THR A 17 18.23 47.05 1.30
CA THR A 17 17.42 45.88 0.96
C THR A 17 18.25 44.84 0.19
N ARG A 18 19.10 45.27 -0.75
CA ARG A 18 20.01 44.39 -1.50
C ARG A 18 21.05 43.76 -0.56
N GLN A 19 21.67 44.55 0.32
CA GLN A 19 22.64 44.06 1.30
C GLN A 19 22.01 43.05 2.25
N LEU A 20 20.83 43.33 2.80
CA LEU A 20 20.08 42.42 3.65
C LEU A 20 19.73 41.12 2.92
N LYS A 21 19.25 41.20 1.67
CA LYS A 21 18.97 40.01 0.83
C LYS A 21 20.23 39.17 0.61
N MET A 22 21.39 39.82 0.39
CA MET A 22 22.67 39.14 0.22
C MET A 22 23.12 38.43 1.50
N GLN A 23 23.08 39.12 2.65
CA GLN A 23 23.42 38.54 3.95
C GLN A 23 22.47 37.38 4.33
N ILE A 24 21.16 37.52 4.12
CA ILE A 24 20.20 36.43 4.33
C ILE A 24 20.53 35.24 3.42
N SER A 25 20.88 35.50 2.15
CA SER A 25 21.26 34.45 1.21
C SER A 25 22.53 33.73 1.65
N GLN A 26 23.54 34.48 2.10
CA GLN A 26 24.81 33.94 2.59
C GLN A 26 24.59 33.08 3.85
N HIS A 27 23.91 33.62 4.87
CA HIS A 27 23.60 32.90 6.11
C HIS A 27 22.79 31.62 5.86
N ARG A 28 21.81 31.67 4.95
CA ARG A 28 21.05 30.48 4.54
C ARG A 28 21.94 29.47 3.81
N GLY A 29 22.86 29.95 2.98
CA GLY A 29 23.87 29.13 2.29
C GLY A 29 24.77 28.40 3.28
N GLU A 30 25.37 29.12 4.22
CA GLU A 30 26.27 28.57 5.26
C GLU A 30 25.55 27.54 6.14
N LYS A 31 24.33 27.85 6.62
CA LYS A 31 23.51 26.89 7.38
C LYS A 31 23.20 25.63 6.58
N TRP A 32 22.94 25.79 5.29
CA TRP A 32 22.62 24.68 4.41
C TRP A 32 23.85 23.81 4.14
N GLU A 33 25.00 24.43 3.86
CA GLU A 33 26.27 23.75 3.66
C GLU A 33 26.69 22.96 4.91
N ALA A 34 26.55 23.56 6.10
CA ALA A 34 26.78 22.86 7.36
C ALA A 34 25.84 21.66 7.56
N ALA A 35 24.56 21.81 7.19
CA ALA A 35 23.58 20.73 7.29
C ALA A 35 23.82 19.61 6.26
N THR A 36 24.47 19.89 5.12
CA THR A 36 24.75 18.90 4.07
C THR A 36 26.14 18.30 4.15
N ALA A 37 27.12 18.96 4.78
CA ALA A 37 28.51 18.52 4.85
C ALA A 37 28.68 17.12 5.47
N ASN A 38 27.84 16.78 6.44
CA ASN A 38 27.88 15.50 7.16
C ASN A 38 26.88 14.45 6.63
N LEU A 39 26.22 14.71 5.50
CA LEU A 39 25.25 13.76 4.95
C LEU A 39 25.96 12.56 4.32
N LYS A 40 25.85 11.43 5.01
CA LYS A 40 26.35 10.13 4.57
C LYS A 40 25.19 9.22 4.19
N ASP A 41 25.48 8.26 3.32
CA ASP A 41 24.53 7.21 2.98
C ASP A 41 24.45 6.15 4.08
N SER A 42 25.61 5.82 4.66
CA SER A 42 25.80 4.74 5.62
C SER A 42 25.00 4.89 6.91
N ASP A 43 24.66 6.11 7.31
CA ASP A 43 23.99 6.43 8.59
C ASP A 43 22.54 6.91 8.44
N ASN A 44 21.93 6.69 7.26
CA ASN A 44 20.59 7.17 6.89
C ASN A 44 20.38 8.69 7.02
N SER A 45 21.43 9.50 7.20
CA SER A 45 21.28 10.96 7.33
C SER A 45 20.79 11.58 6.02
N LEU A 46 21.31 11.13 4.87
CA LEU A 46 20.81 11.51 3.54
C LEU A 46 19.32 11.19 3.39
N TRP A 47 18.90 10.00 3.81
CA TRP A 47 17.50 9.58 3.78
C TRP A 47 16.59 10.40 4.69
N ARG A 48 17.06 10.78 5.88
CA ARG A 48 16.32 11.67 6.78
C ARG A 48 16.17 13.07 6.20
N MET A 49 17.25 13.64 5.66
CA MET A 49 17.22 14.96 5.02
C MET A 49 16.28 14.98 3.82
N THR A 50 16.44 14.01 2.92
CA THR A 50 15.59 13.92 1.72
C THR A 50 14.13 13.70 2.09
N ARG A 51 13.81 12.90 3.12
CA ARG A 51 12.44 12.75 3.64
C ARG A 51 11.90 14.06 4.22
N ARG A 52 12.72 14.87 4.89
CA ARG A 52 12.29 16.20 5.38
C ARG A 52 11.97 17.16 4.24
N LEU A 53 12.74 17.12 3.15
CA LEU A 53 12.54 18.00 2.00
C LEU A 53 11.38 17.56 1.11
N THR A 54 11.28 16.26 0.86
CA THR A 54 10.22 15.67 0.04
C THR A 54 8.90 15.46 0.81
N GLY A 55 8.97 15.43 2.13
CA GLY A 55 7.83 15.31 3.02
C GLY A 55 7.04 16.61 3.05
N LYS A 56 5.73 16.53 2.79
CA LYS A 56 4.82 17.65 3.03
C LYS A 56 4.61 17.76 4.54
N LYS A 57 4.79 18.95 5.12
CA LYS A 57 4.25 19.22 6.45
C LYS A 57 2.73 19.10 6.35
N GLU A 58 2.16 18.11 7.03
CA GLU A 58 0.71 18.00 7.10
C GLU A 58 0.20 19.16 7.98
N PRO A 59 -0.67 20.03 7.44
CA PRO A 59 -1.31 21.03 8.28
C PRO A 59 -2.11 20.31 9.37
N ASN A 60 -2.18 20.90 10.56
CA ASN A 60 -3.00 20.39 11.67
C ASN A 60 -4.23 21.29 11.86
N PRO A 61 -5.16 21.34 10.88
CA PRO A 61 -6.34 22.19 11.00
C PRO A 61 -7.27 21.67 12.11
N PRO A 62 -8.23 22.49 12.55
CA PRO A 62 -9.38 22.00 13.30
C PRO A 62 -10.10 20.88 12.54
N ILE A 63 -10.62 19.90 13.28
CA ILE A 63 -11.28 18.71 12.73
C ILE A 63 -12.78 18.81 12.99
N GLN A 64 -13.59 18.55 11.96
CA GLN A 64 -15.05 18.60 12.05
C GLN A 64 -15.55 17.37 12.80
N GLY A 65 -15.92 17.55 14.07
CA GLY A 65 -16.65 16.56 14.85
C GLY A 65 -18.14 16.55 14.49
N LYS A 66 -18.88 15.60 15.05
CA LYS A 66 -20.34 15.50 14.85
C LYS A 66 -21.10 16.67 15.46
N THR A 67 -20.65 17.13 16.64
CA THR A 67 -21.35 18.16 17.43
C THR A 67 -20.65 19.52 17.40
N HIS A 68 -19.35 19.56 17.15
CA HIS A 68 -18.55 20.78 17.22
C HIS A 68 -17.25 20.65 16.40
N LEU A 69 -16.52 21.76 16.28
CA LEU A 69 -15.23 21.83 15.61
C LEU A 69 -14.10 21.64 16.62
N ALA A 70 -13.34 20.55 16.50
CA ALA A 70 -12.28 20.19 17.43
C ALA A 70 -10.97 20.93 17.12
N CYS A 71 -10.54 21.78 18.05
CA CYS A 71 -9.39 22.68 17.87
C CYS A 71 -8.13 22.21 18.63
N SER A 72 -8.28 21.72 19.86
CA SER A 72 -7.17 21.23 20.67
C SER A 72 -6.70 19.84 20.21
N ASN A 73 -5.45 19.45 20.50
CA ASN A 73 -4.95 18.14 20.08
C ASN A 73 -5.71 17.00 20.78
N ARG A 74 -6.05 17.17 22.07
CA ARG A 74 -6.84 16.19 22.85
C ARG A 74 -8.23 16.02 22.27
N ASP A 75 -8.91 17.13 21.98
CA ASP A 75 -10.26 17.13 21.42
C ASP A 75 -10.28 16.51 20.00
N LYS A 76 -9.29 16.82 19.17
CA LYS A 76 -9.09 16.15 17.87
C LYS A 76 -8.92 14.64 18.04
N ALA A 77 -8.13 14.21 19.04
CA ALA A 77 -7.92 12.79 19.32
C ALA A 77 -9.23 12.09 19.68
N GLU A 78 -10.09 12.71 20.50
CA GLU A 78 -11.43 12.20 20.82
C GLU A 78 -12.32 12.09 19.57
N VAL A 79 -12.39 13.14 18.74
CA VAL A 79 -13.18 13.09 17.49
C VAL A 79 -12.71 11.99 16.53
N PHE A 80 -11.40 11.79 16.42
CA PHE A 80 -10.85 10.66 15.66
C PHE A 80 -11.19 9.32 16.31
N ALA A 81 -11.11 9.20 17.63
CA ALA A 81 -11.44 7.99 18.36
C ALA A 81 -12.91 7.60 18.14
N ASP A 82 -13.84 8.54 18.27
CA ASP A 82 -15.28 8.30 18.05
C ASP A 82 -15.57 7.90 16.59
N THR A 83 -14.88 8.52 15.63
CA THR A 83 -15.00 8.15 14.20
C THR A 83 -14.51 6.73 13.93
N LEU A 84 -13.40 6.34 14.56
CA LEU A 84 -12.81 5.02 14.41
C LEU A 84 -13.61 3.95 15.16
N GLU A 85 -14.14 4.25 16.34
CA GLU A 85 -15.00 3.33 17.09
C GLU A 85 -16.26 2.99 16.27
N ALA A 86 -16.87 3.98 15.62
CA ALA A 86 -17.99 3.74 14.70
C ALA A 86 -17.58 2.91 13.46
N SER A 87 -16.28 2.86 13.13
CA SER A 87 -15.75 2.07 12.02
C SER A 87 -15.43 0.63 12.44
N PHE A 88 -14.92 0.43 13.66
CA PHE A 88 -14.58 -0.86 14.26
C PHE A 88 -15.79 -1.59 14.84
N ARG A 89 -16.89 -1.58 14.10
CA ARG A 89 -18.13 -2.29 14.43
C ARG A 89 -18.57 -3.11 13.22
N PRO A 90 -19.09 -4.34 13.44
CA PRO A 90 -19.64 -5.15 12.36
C PRO A 90 -20.84 -4.45 11.73
N ASN A 91 -21.13 -4.77 10.45
CA ASN A 91 -22.35 -4.29 9.82
C ASN A 91 -23.55 -5.13 10.31
N GLN A 92 -24.71 -4.51 10.51
CA GLN A 92 -25.83 -5.14 11.21
C GLN A 92 -26.67 -6.12 10.36
N ALA A 93 -26.36 -6.33 9.09
CA ALA A 93 -27.17 -7.14 8.18
C ALA A 93 -26.35 -8.31 7.61
N SER A 94 -26.57 -9.51 8.12
CA SER A 94 -26.17 -10.76 7.46
C SER A 94 -27.16 -11.87 7.79
N LYS A 95 -27.55 -12.64 6.77
CA LYS A 95 -28.40 -13.83 6.94
C LYS A 95 -27.66 -14.96 7.64
N LEU A 96 -26.32 -14.99 7.55
CA LEU A 96 -25.46 -15.98 8.18
C LEU A 96 -25.14 -15.69 9.64
N ALA A 97 -25.55 -14.53 10.19
CA ALA A 97 -25.18 -14.08 11.53
C ALA A 97 -25.48 -15.13 12.61
N ALA A 98 -26.71 -15.65 12.64
CA ALA A 98 -27.15 -16.63 13.64
C ALA A 98 -26.39 -17.96 13.53
N GLU A 99 -26.22 -18.49 12.30
CA GLU A 99 -25.48 -19.74 12.06
C GLU A 99 -24.02 -19.62 12.49
N VAL A 100 -23.36 -18.52 12.09
CA VAL A 100 -21.97 -18.25 12.42
C VAL A 100 -21.77 -18.15 13.93
N GLU A 101 -22.67 -17.45 14.63
CA GLU A 101 -22.59 -17.32 16.09
C GLU A 101 -22.78 -18.67 16.79
N GLN A 102 -23.75 -19.48 16.35
CA GLN A 102 -24.01 -20.81 16.90
C GLN A 102 -22.84 -21.77 16.69
N GLU A 103 -22.29 -21.85 15.48
CA GLU A 103 -21.18 -22.74 15.15
C GLU A 103 -19.89 -22.36 15.90
N VAL A 104 -19.59 -21.06 16.02
CA VAL A 104 -18.42 -20.60 16.80
C VAL A 104 -18.63 -20.87 18.29
N ALA A 105 -19.83 -20.68 18.82
CA ALA A 105 -20.14 -20.99 20.22
C ALA A 105 -20.03 -22.50 20.49
N LYS A 106 -20.60 -23.33 19.62
CA LYS A 106 -20.52 -24.79 19.66
C LYS A 106 -19.06 -25.27 19.63
N TYR A 107 -18.25 -24.74 18.72
CA TYR A 107 -16.83 -25.08 18.64
C TYR A 107 -16.08 -24.80 19.95
N HIS A 108 -16.37 -23.69 20.62
CA HIS A 108 -15.76 -23.37 21.91
C HIS A 108 -16.21 -24.31 23.05
N LEU A 109 -17.39 -24.92 22.94
CA LEU A 109 -17.89 -25.92 23.91
C LEU A 109 -17.33 -27.32 23.63
N GLU A 110 -17.25 -27.73 22.36
CA GLU A 110 -16.80 -29.07 21.96
C GLU A 110 -15.29 -29.27 22.15
N TYR A 111 -14.52 -28.20 21.99
CA TYR A 111 -13.06 -28.20 22.14
C TYR A 111 -12.67 -27.32 23.34
N PRO A 112 -12.81 -27.76 24.60
CA PRO A 112 -12.27 -27.00 25.73
C PRO A 112 -10.72 -27.05 25.72
N PRO A 113 -10.03 -26.09 26.36
CA PRO A 113 -8.55 -26.00 26.36
C PRO A 113 -7.86 -27.28 26.85
N GLU A 114 -8.53 -28.04 27.73
CA GLU A 114 -8.00 -29.20 28.43
C GLU A 114 -8.18 -30.53 27.67
N LYS A 115 -8.97 -30.58 26.58
CA LYS A 115 -9.36 -31.84 25.92
C LYS A 115 -8.54 -32.26 24.69
N GLU A 116 -7.55 -31.49 24.24
CA GLU A 116 -6.91 -31.78 22.95
C GLU A 116 -5.49 -32.33 23.03
N ALA A 117 -5.33 -33.50 22.40
CA ALA A 117 -4.08 -34.13 21.99
C ALA A 117 -3.56 -33.60 20.64
N THR A 118 -3.80 -32.32 20.30
CA THR A 118 -3.07 -31.68 19.20
C THR A 118 -1.68 -31.31 19.70
N THR A 119 -0.65 -31.89 19.09
CA THR A 119 0.74 -31.48 19.32
C THR A 119 0.88 -29.99 19.04
N ILE A 120 1.05 -29.19 20.09
CA ILE A 120 1.33 -27.77 19.96
C ILE A 120 2.78 -27.64 19.50
N GLU A 121 2.97 -27.06 18.32
CA GLU A 121 4.30 -26.79 17.80
C GLU A 121 4.92 -25.58 18.52
N GLU A 122 5.67 -25.86 19.58
CA GLU A 122 6.40 -24.87 20.36
C GLU A 122 7.43 -24.11 19.50
N CYS A 123 7.80 -22.91 19.96
CA CYS A 123 8.91 -22.17 19.37
C CYS A 123 10.20 -22.43 20.15
N SER A 124 11.31 -22.51 19.42
CA SER A 124 12.64 -22.64 20.03
C SER A 124 13.24 -21.26 20.33
N THR A 125 14.22 -21.22 21.25
CA THR A 125 14.95 -19.98 21.53
C THR A 125 15.65 -19.42 20.29
N ASP A 126 16.18 -20.29 19.43
CA ASP A 126 16.81 -19.90 18.17
C ASP A 126 15.82 -19.27 17.19
N GLU A 127 14.60 -19.81 17.10
CA GLU A 127 13.51 -19.24 16.31
C GLU A 127 13.16 -17.83 16.83
N VAL A 128 12.99 -17.67 18.14
CA VAL A 128 12.69 -16.38 18.76
C VAL A 128 13.80 -15.36 18.50
N LEU A 129 15.07 -15.75 18.62
CA LEU A 129 16.24 -14.92 18.28
C LEU A 129 16.24 -14.51 16.82
N ALA A 130 16.00 -15.45 15.91
CA ALA A 130 15.94 -15.18 14.48
C ALA A 130 14.82 -14.19 14.14
N LEU A 131 13.62 -14.40 14.70
CA LEU A 131 12.47 -13.51 14.49
C LEU A 131 12.72 -12.12 15.09
N ALA A 132 13.31 -12.02 16.29
CA ALA A 132 13.66 -10.75 16.91
C ALA A 132 14.62 -9.93 16.04
N LYS A 133 15.62 -10.57 15.43
CA LYS A 133 16.57 -9.93 14.50
C LYS A 133 15.87 -9.30 13.29
N THR A 134 14.76 -9.87 12.83
CA THR A 134 13.98 -9.34 11.69
C THR A 134 13.10 -8.12 12.03
N LEU A 135 12.98 -7.74 13.31
CA LEU A 135 12.25 -6.51 13.68
C LEU A 135 12.94 -5.29 13.06
N LYS A 136 12.17 -4.35 12.50
CA LYS A 136 12.76 -3.17 11.84
C LYS A 136 13.24 -2.15 12.88
N ASN A 137 14.48 -1.69 12.76
CA ASN A 137 15.02 -0.63 13.62
C ASN A 137 14.34 0.72 13.35
N GLY A 138 14.33 1.61 14.35
CA GLY A 138 13.81 2.97 14.22
C GLY A 138 12.29 3.05 14.01
N LYS A 139 11.55 2.00 14.41
CA LYS A 139 10.09 2.01 14.45
C LYS A 139 9.60 2.60 15.76
N ALA A 140 8.51 3.35 15.70
CA ALA A 140 7.86 3.88 16.89
C ALA A 140 7.36 2.71 17.77
N PRO A 141 7.61 2.74 19.09
CA PRO A 141 7.15 1.70 20.00
C PRO A 141 5.63 1.79 20.23
N GLY A 142 5.07 0.74 20.83
CA GLY A 142 3.69 0.72 21.30
C GLY A 142 3.54 1.50 22.61
N LYS A 143 2.48 1.20 23.36
CA LYS A 143 2.21 1.81 24.67
C LYS A 143 3.30 1.51 25.72
N ASP A 144 3.92 0.34 25.62
CA ASP A 144 5.02 -0.10 26.48
C ASP A 144 6.31 0.73 26.33
N LYS A 145 6.41 1.54 25.27
CA LYS A 145 7.60 2.34 24.92
C LYS A 145 8.87 1.51 24.68
N ILE A 146 8.75 0.19 24.54
CA ILE A 146 9.88 -0.70 24.25
C ILE A 146 10.19 -0.64 22.77
N VAL A 147 11.38 -0.12 22.44
CA VAL A 147 11.85 -0.05 21.05
C VAL A 147 12.37 -1.41 20.57
N ASN A 148 12.20 -1.69 19.28
CA ASN A 148 12.64 -2.96 18.67
C ASN A 148 14.13 -3.25 18.89
N GLN A 149 14.97 -2.22 18.96
CA GLN A 149 16.40 -2.38 19.26
C GLN A 149 16.64 -2.96 20.65
N ALA A 150 15.83 -2.60 21.65
CA ALA A 150 15.95 -3.16 23.00
C ALA A 150 15.66 -4.67 22.99
N ILE A 151 14.62 -5.10 22.26
CA ILE A 151 14.27 -6.51 22.10
C ILE A 151 15.43 -7.30 21.44
N LYS A 152 16.11 -6.70 20.47
CA LYS A 152 17.26 -7.32 19.80
C LYS A 152 18.52 -7.42 20.66
N MET A 153 18.62 -6.62 21.71
CA MET A 153 19.76 -6.58 22.63
C MET A 153 19.46 -7.33 23.93
N LEU A 154 18.35 -8.08 24.00
CA LEU A 154 18.07 -8.92 25.15
C LEU A 154 19.18 -9.96 25.33
N PRO A 155 19.71 -10.15 26.55
CA PRO A 155 20.63 -11.24 26.85
C PRO A 155 19.99 -12.60 26.57
N ASP A 156 20.81 -13.61 26.25
CA ASP A 156 20.32 -14.97 25.91
C ASP A 156 19.40 -15.54 27.00
N ALA A 157 19.73 -15.35 28.27
CA ALA A 157 18.88 -15.77 29.40
C ALA A 157 17.49 -15.11 29.37
N ALA A 158 17.39 -13.84 28.97
CA ALA A 158 16.10 -13.15 28.85
C ALA A 158 15.31 -13.64 27.63
N VAL A 159 15.99 -14.01 26.55
CA VAL A 159 15.36 -14.61 25.37
C VAL A 159 14.81 -16.00 25.71
N VAL A 160 15.53 -16.83 26.45
CA VAL A 160 15.01 -18.13 26.95
C VAL A 160 13.71 -17.92 27.73
N ARG A 161 13.69 -16.98 28.69
CA ARG A 161 12.47 -16.65 29.44
C ARG A 161 11.34 -16.13 28.56
N LEU A 162 11.67 -15.33 27.54
CA LEU A 162 10.68 -14.86 26.59
C LEU A 162 10.08 -16.03 25.79
N THR A 163 10.90 -16.98 25.35
CA THR A 163 10.45 -18.21 24.66
C THR A 163 9.49 -19.01 25.54
N GLU A 164 9.84 -19.22 26.82
CA GLU A 164 8.95 -19.89 27.79
C GLU A 164 7.59 -19.19 27.90
N ILE A 165 7.58 -17.85 27.97
CA ILE A 165 6.35 -17.05 28.00
C ILE A 165 5.54 -17.23 26.71
N LEU A 166 6.18 -17.21 25.54
CA LEU A 166 5.49 -17.39 24.25
C LEU A 166 4.89 -18.81 24.14
N ASN A 167 5.62 -19.84 24.55
CA ASN A 167 5.14 -21.21 24.57
C ASN A 167 3.98 -21.37 25.56
N ALA A 168 4.08 -20.80 26.77
CA ALA A 168 2.97 -20.78 27.72
C ALA A 168 1.73 -20.08 27.14
N CYS A 169 1.89 -18.97 26.42
CA CYS A 169 0.78 -18.31 25.73
C CYS A 169 0.13 -19.22 24.68
N MET A 170 0.91 -20.00 23.92
CA MET A 170 0.38 -20.96 22.94
C MET A 170 -0.36 -22.12 23.61
N HIS A 171 0.20 -22.72 24.66
CA HIS A 171 -0.41 -23.78 25.45
C HIS A 171 -1.73 -23.36 26.09
N HIS A 172 -1.76 -22.17 26.69
CA HIS A 172 -2.97 -21.60 27.26
C HIS A 172 -3.92 -20.96 26.23
N GLN A 173 -3.56 -20.99 24.94
CA GLN A 173 -4.34 -20.39 23.84
C GLN A 173 -4.70 -18.92 24.13
N TYR A 174 -3.79 -18.24 24.80
CA TYR A 174 -3.99 -16.92 25.37
C TYR A 174 -3.08 -15.91 24.70
N PHE A 175 -3.65 -14.75 24.39
CA PHE A 175 -2.91 -13.61 23.88
C PHE A 175 -2.91 -12.54 24.98
N PRO A 176 -1.75 -12.05 25.44
CA PRO A 176 -1.68 -11.11 26.55
C PRO A 176 -2.51 -9.84 26.34
N ASN A 177 -3.33 -9.48 27.33
CA ASN A 177 -4.17 -8.27 27.26
C ASN A 177 -3.35 -6.98 27.11
N SER A 178 -2.16 -6.92 27.72
CA SER A 178 -1.23 -5.80 27.56
C SER A 178 -0.75 -5.59 26.12
N TRP A 179 -0.78 -6.64 25.29
CA TRP A 179 -0.42 -6.61 23.87
C TRP A 179 -1.62 -6.33 22.95
N LYS A 180 -2.85 -6.33 23.48
CA LYS A 180 -4.08 -6.07 22.72
C LYS A 180 -4.41 -4.59 22.54
N GLU A 181 -3.74 -3.71 23.28
CA GLU A 181 -3.96 -2.28 23.20
C GLU A 181 -3.15 -1.62 22.07
N ALA A 182 -3.83 -0.87 21.21
CA ALA A 182 -3.21 -0.16 20.09
C ALA A 182 -3.13 1.35 20.34
N ARG A 183 -1.94 1.93 20.18
CA ARG A 183 -1.79 3.39 20.03
C ARG A 183 -1.98 3.75 18.56
N VAL A 184 -3.09 4.39 18.22
CA VAL A 184 -3.43 4.72 16.82
C VAL A 184 -2.95 6.12 16.48
N VAL A 185 -2.19 6.24 15.39
CA VAL A 185 -1.84 7.53 14.76
C VAL A 185 -2.56 7.65 13.43
N VAL A 186 -3.03 8.86 13.10
CA VAL A 186 -3.84 9.11 11.91
C VAL A 186 -3.04 9.85 10.84
N PHE A 187 -3.19 9.43 9.58
CA PHE A 187 -2.52 10.05 8.42
C PHE A 187 -3.51 10.51 7.37
N HIS A 188 -3.37 11.73 6.89
CA HIS A 188 -4.31 12.29 5.93
C HIS A 188 -4.22 11.64 4.54
N LYS A 189 -5.37 11.35 3.92
CA LYS A 189 -5.45 10.87 2.53
C LYS A 189 -5.17 12.05 1.59
N ALA A 190 -4.14 11.92 0.76
CA ALA A 190 -3.75 12.98 -0.19
C ALA A 190 -4.92 13.40 -1.10
N GLY A 191 -5.11 14.72 -1.26
CA GLY A 191 -6.13 15.30 -2.15
C GLY A 191 -7.56 15.31 -1.61
N LYS A 192 -7.77 14.91 -0.34
CA LYS A 192 -9.08 14.97 0.32
C LYS A 192 -9.21 16.20 1.24
N PRO A 193 -10.44 16.61 1.60
CA PRO A 193 -10.66 17.67 2.59
C PRO A 193 -10.04 17.33 3.95
N LEU A 194 -9.20 18.24 4.45
CA LEU A 194 -8.42 18.05 5.69
C LEU A 194 -9.27 18.09 6.97
N ARG A 195 -10.45 18.68 6.95
CA ARG A 195 -11.27 18.82 8.18
C ARG A 195 -12.12 17.59 8.46
N GLU A 196 -12.25 16.66 7.52
CA GLU A 196 -13.11 15.49 7.65
C GLU A 196 -12.36 14.30 8.29
N PRO A 197 -12.78 13.79 9.46
CA PRO A 197 -12.12 12.67 10.14
C PRO A 197 -12.00 11.40 9.27
N ALA A 198 -13.00 11.11 8.44
CA ALA A 198 -13.05 9.92 7.58
C ALA A 198 -11.96 9.89 6.48
N ASN A 199 -11.35 11.05 6.21
CA ASN A 199 -10.26 11.19 5.25
C ASN A 199 -8.89 10.87 5.85
N TYR A 200 -8.83 10.37 7.08
CA TYR A 200 -7.61 9.93 7.72
C TYR A 200 -7.53 8.39 7.75
N ARG A 201 -6.31 7.86 7.63
CA ARG A 201 -6.00 6.43 7.78
C ARG A 201 -5.46 6.16 9.18
N PRO A 202 -6.06 5.24 9.95
CA PRO A 202 -5.51 4.83 11.23
C PRO A 202 -4.32 3.89 11.03
N ILE A 203 -3.21 4.11 11.72
CA ILE A 203 -2.10 3.16 11.83
C ILE A 203 -1.93 2.78 13.30
N SER A 204 -2.06 1.50 13.59
CA SER A 204 -1.90 0.93 14.93
C SER A 204 -0.43 0.69 15.25
N LEU A 205 0.07 1.41 16.25
CA LEU A 205 1.37 1.17 16.86
C LEU A 205 1.21 0.14 17.98
N LEU A 206 1.49 -1.12 17.65
CA LEU A 206 1.51 -2.25 18.60
C LEU A 206 2.89 -2.43 19.23
N SER A 207 2.92 -3.05 20.41
CA SER A 207 4.14 -3.46 21.11
C SER A 207 5.08 -4.28 20.21
N GLY A 208 6.39 -4.10 20.37
CA GLY A 208 7.38 -4.92 19.68
C GLY A 208 7.29 -6.40 20.07
N LEU A 209 6.95 -6.69 21.34
CA LEU A 209 6.76 -8.05 21.84
C LEU A 209 5.49 -8.69 21.25
N SER A 210 4.38 -7.94 21.17
CA SER A 210 3.18 -8.36 20.43
C SER A 210 3.53 -8.81 19.02
N LYS A 211 4.28 -7.98 18.29
CA LYS A 211 4.67 -8.28 16.90
C LYS A 211 5.63 -9.46 16.78
N LEU A 212 6.45 -9.71 17.79
CA LEU A 212 7.31 -10.88 17.84
C LEU A 212 6.45 -12.15 17.98
N PHE A 213 5.50 -12.16 18.93
CA PHE A 213 4.61 -13.29 19.11
C PHE A 213 3.70 -13.52 17.90
N GLU A 214 3.15 -12.46 17.32
CA GLU A 214 2.37 -12.52 16.09
C GLU A 214 3.15 -13.16 14.92
N ARG A 215 4.49 -13.03 14.87
CA ARG A 215 5.32 -13.69 13.84
C ARG A 215 5.45 -15.18 14.06
N VAL A 216 5.57 -15.62 15.32
CA VAL A 216 5.56 -17.05 15.68
C VAL A 216 4.23 -17.67 15.24
N ILE A 217 3.12 -17.04 15.62
CA ILE A 217 1.77 -17.49 15.23
C ILE A 217 1.62 -17.50 13.71
N LEU A 218 2.10 -16.46 13.02
CA LEU A 218 2.02 -16.37 11.57
C LEU A 218 2.79 -17.48 10.86
N ALA A 219 3.95 -17.90 11.39
CA ALA A 219 4.72 -19.01 10.82
C ALA A 219 3.88 -20.29 10.81
N ARG A 220 3.36 -20.68 11.99
CA ARG A 220 2.49 -21.86 12.14
C ARG A 220 1.23 -21.80 11.26
N LEU A 221 0.60 -20.64 11.18
CA LEU A 221 -0.57 -20.42 10.30
C LEU A 221 -0.23 -20.56 8.82
N MET A 222 0.92 -20.04 8.39
CA MET A 222 1.36 -20.13 6.99
C MET A 222 1.76 -21.54 6.60
N ASP A 223 2.40 -22.29 7.51
CA ASP A 223 2.81 -23.68 7.28
C ASP A 223 1.57 -24.56 7.05
N PHE A 224 0.54 -24.40 7.88
CA PHE A 224 -0.75 -25.06 7.68
C PHE A 224 -1.45 -24.61 6.38
N ALA A 225 -1.54 -23.29 6.14
CA ALA A 225 -2.23 -22.79 4.95
C ALA A 225 -1.57 -23.18 3.63
N THR A 226 -0.24 -23.38 3.64
CA THR A 226 0.54 -23.79 2.48
C THR A 226 0.42 -25.29 2.24
N SER A 227 0.54 -26.11 3.29
CA SER A 227 0.40 -27.58 3.19
C SER A 227 -0.98 -28.00 2.69
N GLU A 228 -2.03 -27.33 3.15
CA GLU A 228 -3.41 -27.57 2.71
C GLU A 228 -3.81 -26.79 1.45
N ASN A 229 -2.90 -26.00 0.86
CA ASN A 229 -3.12 -25.17 -0.34
C ASN A 229 -4.42 -24.31 -0.27
N LEU A 230 -4.63 -23.65 0.87
CA LEU A 230 -5.92 -23.01 1.18
C LEU A 230 -6.13 -21.69 0.42
N LEU A 231 -5.06 -20.94 0.12
CA LEU A 231 -5.18 -19.57 -0.35
C LEU A 231 -5.58 -19.48 -1.84
N ALA A 232 -6.70 -18.81 -2.10
CA ALA A 232 -7.25 -18.58 -3.45
C ALA A 232 -6.20 -18.05 -4.43
N LYS A 233 -6.12 -18.63 -5.62
CA LYS A 233 -5.06 -18.34 -6.61
C LYS A 233 -5.14 -16.90 -7.14
N GLU A 234 -6.34 -16.33 -7.16
CA GLU A 234 -6.67 -14.99 -7.65
C GLU A 234 -6.20 -13.88 -6.69
N GLN A 235 -5.97 -14.21 -5.41
CA GLN A 235 -5.47 -13.29 -4.38
C GLN A 235 -3.96 -13.13 -4.50
N PHE A 236 -3.53 -11.91 -4.86
CA PHE A 236 -2.11 -11.54 -5.01
C PHE A 236 -1.64 -10.60 -3.89
N GLY A 237 -2.56 -10.02 -3.12
CA GLY A 237 -2.27 -9.16 -1.99
C GLY A 237 -1.74 -9.96 -0.79
N PHE A 238 -0.73 -9.40 -0.11
CA PHE A 238 -0.17 -9.95 1.12
C PHE A 238 0.30 -11.42 1.06
N ARG A 239 0.67 -11.90 -0.14
CA ARG A 239 1.22 -13.24 -0.33
C ARG A 239 2.71 -13.18 -0.64
N LYS A 240 3.45 -14.16 -0.11
CA LYS A 240 4.84 -14.40 -0.49
C LYS A 240 4.89 -14.65 -1.99
N GLU A 241 5.94 -14.16 -2.65
CA GLU A 241 6.17 -14.29 -4.09
C GLU A 241 5.14 -13.63 -5.03
N HIS A 242 4.17 -12.92 -4.49
CA HIS A 242 3.21 -12.12 -5.25
C HIS A 242 3.57 -10.63 -5.14
N SER A 243 3.19 -9.84 -6.15
CA SER A 243 3.49 -8.41 -6.19
C SER A 243 2.37 -7.66 -6.89
N THR A 244 2.28 -6.35 -6.68
CA THR A 244 1.37 -5.49 -7.43
C THR A 244 1.63 -5.58 -8.93
N ASN A 245 2.91 -5.69 -9.32
CA ASN A 245 3.31 -5.84 -10.72
C ASN A 245 2.77 -7.13 -11.34
N HIS A 246 2.75 -8.26 -10.62
CA HIS A 246 2.19 -9.51 -11.14
C HIS A 246 0.69 -9.37 -11.45
N GLN A 247 -0.07 -8.74 -10.55
CA GLN A 247 -1.52 -8.57 -10.77
C GLN A 247 -1.81 -7.52 -11.85
N LEU A 248 -1.05 -6.42 -11.88
CA LEU A 248 -1.12 -5.43 -12.96
C LEU A 248 -0.79 -6.05 -14.31
N LEU A 249 0.25 -6.87 -14.38
CA LEU A 249 0.64 -7.60 -15.57
C LEU A 249 -0.52 -8.48 -16.06
N ARG A 250 -1.15 -9.26 -15.18
CA ARG A 250 -2.32 -10.08 -15.53
C ARG A 250 -3.48 -9.27 -16.10
N VAL A 251 -3.85 -8.17 -15.45
CA VAL A 251 -4.96 -7.30 -15.91
C VAL A 251 -4.67 -6.74 -17.31
N VAL A 252 -3.46 -6.20 -17.49
CA VAL A 252 -3.06 -5.56 -18.74
C VAL A 252 -2.90 -6.59 -19.85
N ASP A 253 -2.39 -7.78 -19.54
CA ASP A 253 -2.28 -8.88 -20.47
C ASP A 253 -3.65 -9.33 -21.01
N ILE A 254 -4.64 -9.50 -20.12
CA ILE A 254 -6.02 -9.79 -20.51
C ILE A 254 -6.54 -8.69 -21.46
N ILE A 255 -6.42 -7.42 -21.08
CA ILE A 255 -6.89 -6.29 -21.89
C ILE A 255 -6.19 -6.26 -23.27
N SER A 256 -4.86 -6.39 -23.31
CA SER A 256 -4.07 -6.41 -24.56
C SER A 256 -4.46 -7.58 -25.45
N HIS A 257 -4.65 -8.77 -24.88
CA HIS A 257 -5.16 -9.92 -25.61
C HIS A 257 -6.53 -9.61 -26.22
N GLY A 258 -7.44 -9.03 -25.44
CA GLY A 258 -8.77 -8.61 -25.90
C GLY A 258 -8.70 -7.65 -27.09
N PHE A 259 -7.77 -6.69 -27.06
CA PHE A 259 -7.48 -5.87 -28.24
C PHE A 259 -7.06 -6.75 -29.42
N ASN A 260 -6.03 -7.60 -29.29
CA ASN A 260 -5.51 -8.38 -30.42
C ASN A 260 -6.58 -9.24 -31.11
N ILE A 261 -7.56 -9.77 -30.37
CA ILE A 261 -8.69 -10.54 -30.92
C ILE A 261 -9.96 -9.70 -31.19
N ASN A 262 -9.85 -8.37 -31.24
CA ASN A 262 -10.93 -7.41 -31.52
C ASN A 262 -12.15 -7.50 -30.57
N LYS A 263 -11.96 -8.00 -29.35
CA LYS A 263 -12.97 -7.98 -28.29
C LYS A 263 -12.92 -6.66 -27.52
N SER A 264 -14.05 -6.31 -26.92
CA SER A 264 -14.15 -5.26 -25.90
C SER A 264 -13.97 -5.90 -24.52
N THR A 265 -13.16 -5.27 -23.69
CA THR A 265 -12.88 -5.71 -22.31
C THR A 265 -13.48 -4.71 -21.35
N GLY A 266 -14.49 -5.12 -20.59
CA GLY A 266 -15.03 -4.32 -19.50
C GLY A 266 -14.38 -4.73 -18.19
N VAL A 267 -13.92 -3.74 -17.42
CA VAL A 267 -13.35 -3.95 -16.08
C VAL A 267 -14.13 -3.11 -15.09
N VAL A 268 -14.64 -3.75 -14.04
CA VAL A 268 -15.28 -3.06 -12.90
C VAL A 268 -14.32 -3.11 -11.73
N PHE A 269 -13.88 -1.95 -11.24
CA PHE A 269 -13.05 -1.80 -10.04
C PHE A 269 -13.95 -1.52 -8.85
N LEU A 270 -14.07 -2.49 -7.96
CA LEU A 270 -14.87 -2.41 -6.73
C LEU A 270 -14.09 -1.68 -5.64
N ASP A 271 -14.74 -0.74 -4.95
CA ASP A 271 -14.19 -0.08 -3.75
C ASP A 271 -14.82 -0.71 -2.51
N VAL A 272 -14.02 -1.45 -1.72
CA VAL A 272 -14.47 -2.04 -0.46
C VAL A 272 -14.30 -1.03 0.67
N ALA A 273 -15.39 -0.66 1.33
CA ALA A 273 -15.37 0.40 2.34
C ALA A 273 -14.73 -0.09 3.65
N LYS A 274 -13.54 0.44 3.95
CA LYS A 274 -12.82 0.18 5.22
C LYS A 274 -12.63 -1.32 5.50
N ALA A 275 -12.21 -2.07 4.48
CA ALA A 275 -12.15 -3.53 4.49
C ALA A 275 -11.44 -4.12 5.73
N PHE A 276 -10.29 -3.56 6.10
CA PHE A 276 -9.51 -4.00 7.27
C PHE A 276 -10.18 -3.65 8.60
N ASP A 277 -10.84 -2.50 8.68
CA ASP A 277 -11.41 -1.97 9.93
C ASP A 277 -12.76 -2.63 10.26
N ARG A 278 -13.36 -3.38 9.33
CA ARG A 278 -14.70 -3.96 9.45
C ARG A 278 -14.77 -5.48 9.39
N VAL A 279 -13.62 -6.17 9.37
CA VAL A 279 -13.58 -7.64 9.42
C VAL A 279 -14.40 -8.16 10.60
N TRP A 280 -15.45 -8.92 10.30
CA TRP A 280 -16.34 -9.48 11.31
C TRP A 280 -15.65 -10.63 12.05
N HIS A 281 -15.32 -10.41 13.33
CA HIS A 281 -14.50 -11.36 14.10
C HIS A 281 -15.11 -12.76 14.18
N LYS A 282 -16.42 -12.88 14.42
CA LYS A 282 -17.09 -14.18 14.47
C LYS A 282 -17.09 -14.87 13.11
N GLY A 283 -17.33 -14.13 12.02
CA GLY A 283 -17.21 -14.66 10.66
C GLY A 283 -15.80 -15.14 10.32
N LEU A 284 -14.76 -14.42 10.74
CA LEU A 284 -13.37 -14.86 10.59
C LEU A 284 -13.08 -16.15 11.37
N LEU A 285 -13.51 -16.25 12.62
CA LEU A 285 -13.35 -17.48 13.42
C LEU A 285 -14.09 -18.66 12.79
N TYR A 286 -15.32 -18.45 12.32
CA TYR A 286 -16.08 -19.46 11.59
C TYR A 286 -15.32 -19.96 10.36
N LYS A 287 -14.74 -19.07 9.55
CA LYS A 287 -13.92 -19.47 8.39
C LYS A 287 -12.69 -20.28 8.79
N LEU A 288 -11.99 -19.88 9.85
CA LEU A 288 -10.84 -20.64 10.37
C LEU A 288 -11.25 -22.06 10.79
N ILE A 289 -12.41 -22.21 11.43
CA ILE A 289 -12.98 -23.51 11.83
C ILE A 289 -13.34 -24.33 10.59
N LYS A 290 -14.05 -23.77 9.60
CA LYS A 290 -14.42 -24.49 8.38
C LYS A 290 -13.23 -24.89 7.52
N LEU A 291 -12.16 -24.09 7.54
CA LEU A 291 -10.87 -24.40 6.91
C LEU A 291 -10.01 -25.38 7.73
N LYS A 292 -10.52 -25.88 8.86
CA LYS A 292 -9.89 -26.89 9.72
C LYS A 292 -8.50 -26.49 10.25
N PHE A 293 -8.27 -25.20 10.50
CA PHE A 293 -7.05 -24.78 11.17
C PHE A 293 -6.91 -25.48 12.52
N PRO A 294 -5.66 -25.76 12.97
CA PRO A 294 -5.41 -26.32 14.29
C PRO A 294 -6.14 -25.51 15.37
N SER A 295 -6.88 -26.22 16.21
CA SER A 295 -7.78 -25.65 17.22
C SER A 295 -7.08 -24.71 18.19
N TYR A 296 -5.85 -25.04 18.61
CA TYR A 296 -5.06 -24.17 19.47
C TYR A 296 -4.81 -22.79 18.82
N LEU A 297 -4.56 -22.74 17.50
CA LEU A 297 -4.41 -21.49 16.74
C LEU A 297 -5.73 -20.75 16.63
N VAL A 298 -6.84 -21.45 16.37
CA VAL A 298 -8.18 -20.83 16.29
C VAL A 298 -8.55 -20.17 17.62
N LYS A 299 -8.33 -20.86 18.75
CA LYS A 299 -8.61 -20.33 20.10
C LYS A 299 -7.66 -19.19 20.47
N LEU A 300 -6.37 -19.32 20.15
CA LEU A 300 -5.39 -18.24 20.32
C LEU A 300 -5.78 -16.99 19.53
N LEU A 301 -6.26 -17.15 18.29
CA LEU A 301 -6.78 -16.06 17.46
C LEU A 301 -8.08 -15.47 18.01
N SER A 302 -8.97 -16.30 18.58
CA SER A 302 -10.17 -15.83 19.30
C SER A 302 -9.78 -14.95 20.50
N SER A 303 -8.77 -15.36 21.28
CA SER A 303 -8.18 -14.52 22.32
C SER A 303 -7.55 -13.25 21.75
N TYR A 304 -6.78 -13.34 20.66
CA TYR A 304 -6.12 -12.19 20.01
C TYR A 304 -7.11 -11.11 19.56
N LEU A 305 -8.27 -11.49 19.03
CA LEU A 305 -9.31 -10.59 18.52
C LEU A 305 -10.22 -10.02 19.63
N SER A 306 -10.42 -10.76 20.72
CA SER A 306 -11.33 -10.37 21.81
C SER A 306 -10.73 -9.33 22.75
N LYS A 307 -11.59 -8.48 23.33
CA LYS A 307 -11.25 -7.45 24.34
C LYS A 307 -10.10 -6.51 23.91
N ARG A 308 -9.97 -6.26 22.61
CA ARG A 308 -9.01 -5.29 22.09
C ARG A 308 -9.50 -3.87 22.28
N THR A 309 -8.55 -2.97 22.53
CA THR A 309 -8.84 -1.54 22.68
C THR A 309 -7.83 -0.70 21.91
N PHE A 310 -8.21 0.55 21.64
CA PHE A 310 -7.32 1.53 21.04
C PHE A 310 -7.52 2.91 21.68
N HIS A 311 -6.49 3.74 21.57
CA HIS A 311 -6.58 5.18 21.81
C HIS A 311 -5.91 5.91 20.63
N VAL A 312 -6.41 7.08 20.25
CA VAL A 312 -5.84 7.88 19.18
C VAL A 312 -4.83 8.87 19.78
N ALA A 313 -3.66 8.99 19.16
CA ALA A 313 -2.66 9.98 19.52
C ALA A 313 -2.58 11.07 18.45
N VAL A 314 -2.78 12.32 18.85
CA VAL A 314 -2.58 13.51 18.03
C VAL A 314 -1.46 14.33 18.67
N ARG A 315 -0.28 14.30 18.06
CA ARG A 315 0.97 14.79 18.67
C ARG A 315 1.24 14.07 20.01
N GLU A 316 1.36 14.82 21.10
CA GLU A 316 1.64 14.30 22.45
C GLU A 316 0.36 13.99 23.25
N GLU A 317 -0.82 14.37 22.76
CA GLU A 317 -2.09 14.15 23.44
C GLU A 317 -2.75 12.85 22.95
N CYS A 318 -3.42 12.15 23.86
CA CYS A 318 -4.14 10.92 23.58
C CYS A 318 -5.64 11.05 23.92
N SER A 319 -6.47 10.35 23.16
CA SER A 319 -7.87 10.15 23.50
C SER A 319 -8.02 9.16 24.66
N THR A 320 -9.21 9.13 25.22
CA THR A 320 -9.69 8.00 26.02
C THR A 320 -9.75 6.72 25.20
N SER A 321 -9.66 5.58 25.89
CA SER A 321 -9.63 4.24 25.27
C SER A 321 -11.02 3.86 24.73
N ARG A 322 -11.05 3.15 23.60
CA ARG A 322 -12.26 2.65 22.95
C ARG A 322 -12.10 1.18 22.58
N PRO A 323 -13.18 0.38 22.57
CA PRO A 323 -13.13 -1.02 22.16
C PRO A 323 -13.00 -1.16 20.63
N ILE A 324 -12.38 -2.26 20.18
CA ILE A 324 -12.40 -2.71 18.78
C ILE A 324 -13.33 -3.92 18.69
N LEU A 325 -14.52 -3.74 18.12
CA LEU A 325 -15.53 -4.81 18.01
C LEU A 325 -15.53 -5.50 16.64
N ALA A 326 -14.86 -4.91 15.65
CA ALA A 326 -14.59 -5.48 14.34
C ALA A 326 -13.28 -4.93 13.77
N GLY A 327 -12.75 -5.64 12.78
CA GLY A 327 -11.53 -5.27 12.08
C GLY A 327 -10.28 -5.98 12.60
N VAL A 328 -9.25 -6.00 11.77
CA VAL A 328 -7.91 -6.46 12.13
C VAL A 328 -6.96 -5.25 12.16
N PRO A 329 -6.06 -5.12 13.17
CA PRO A 329 -5.30 -3.89 13.36
C PRO A 329 -4.40 -3.56 12.15
N GLN A 330 -4.57 -2.38 11.55
CA GLN A 330 -3.66 -1.90 10.50
C GLN A 330 -2.26 -1.65 11.08
N GLY A 331 -1.29 -2.50 10.73
CA GLY A 331 0.06 -2.47 11.28
C GLY A 331 0.41 -3.67 12.19
N SER A 332 -0.54 -4.58 12.39
CA SER A 332 -0.28 -5.94 12.91
C SER A 332 0.44 -6.79 11.86
N ILE A 333 1.11 -7.84 12.33
CA ILE A 333 1.74 -8.87 11.50
C ILE A 333 0.68 -9.87 11.02
N LEU A 334 -0.28 -10.24 11.88
CA LEU A 334 -1.34 -11.18 11.54
C LEU A 334 -2.45 -10.60 10.64
N GLY A 335 -2.73 -9.30 10.75
CA GLY A 335 -3.87 -8.66 10.08
C GLY A 335 -3.96 -8.95 8.57
N PRO A 336 -2.89 -8.79 7.78
CA PRO A 336 -2.89 -9.13 6.36
C PRO A 336 -3.28 -10.59 6.06
N PHE A 337 -2.75 -11.54 6.82
CA PHE A 337 -3.06 -12.97 6.65
C PHE A 337 -4.52 -13.26 7.02
N LEU A 338 -4.98 -12.74 8.16
CA LEU A 338 -6.36 -12.91 8.61
C LEU A 338 -7.36 -12.29 7.63
N PHE A 339 -7.02 -11.17 7.01
CA PHE A 339 -7.83 -10.58 5.95
C PHE A 339 -7.93 -11.51 4.73
N ASN A 340 -6.80 -12.07 4.27
CA ASN A 340 -6.79 -13.01 3.16
C ASN A 340 -7.66 -14.25 3.47
N ILE A 341 -7.55 -14.82 4.66
CA ILE A 341 -8.41 -15.93 5.13
C ILE A 341 -9.88 -15.51 5.14
N PHE A 342 -10.19 -14.31 5.64
CA PHE A 342 -11.55 -13.80 5.68
C PHE A 342 -12.17 -13.64 4.29
N THR A 343 -11.39 -13.35 3.26
CA THR A 343 -11.87 -13.18 1.88
C THR A 343 -11.65 -14.41 1.00
N ASN A 344 -11.17 -15.52 1.56
CA ASN A 344 -10.59 -16.63 0.78
C ASN A 344 -11.63 -17.41 -0.05
N ASP A 345 -12.85 -17.50 0.46
CA ASP A 345 -14.03 -18.14 -0.15
C ASP A 345 -14.82 -17.19 -1.06
N ILE A 346 -14.26 -16.04 -1.43
CA ILE A 346 -14.88 -15.15 -2.42
C ILE A 346 -15.16 -15.94 -3.70
N PRO A 347 -16.35 -15.82 -4.32
CA PRO A 347 -16.71 -16.61 -5.49
C PRO A 347 -15.72 -16.42 -6.65
N THR A 348 -14.94 -17.46 -6.98
CA THR A 348 -13.95 -17.46 -8.08
C THR A 348 -14.48 -18.11 -9.35
N ASP A 349 -15.48 -18.97 -9.25
CA ASP A 349 -16.14 -19.70 -10.35
C ASP A 349 -17.16 -18.83 -11.11
N LEU A 350 -16.71 -17.64 -11.51
CA LEU A 350 -17.52 -16.68 -12.25
C LEU A 350 -17.46 -16.97 -13.76
N LYS A 351 -18.56 -17.48 -14.33
CA LYS A 351 -18.62 -17.84 -15.76
C LYS A 351 -18.37 -16.62 -16.65
N LYS A 352 -17.44 -16.75 -17.61
CA LYS A 352 -17.06 -15.72 -18.61
C LYS A 352 -16.46 -14.44 -18.01
N THR A 353 -15.98 -14.48 -16.78
CA THR A 353 -15.30 -13.35 -16.14
C THR A 353 -14.07 -13.79 -15.37
N ASP A 354 -13.07 -12.91 -15.30
CA ASP A 354 -11.90 -13.09 -14.46
C ASP A 354 -12.03 -12.24 -13.20
N LEU A 355 -11.79 -12.87 -12.05
CA LEU A 355 -11.66 -12.17 -10.76
C LEU A 355 -10.20 -11.77 -10.53
N VAL A 356 -9.99 -10.54 -10.07
CA VAL A 356 -8.68 -9.93 -9.83
C VAL A 356 -8.68 -9.40 -8.40
N LEU A 357 -7.87 -9.98 -7.53
CA LEU A 357 -7.82 -9.63 -6.11
C LEU A 357 -6.42 -9.17 -5.71
N TYR A 358 -6.34 -8.02 -5.07
CA TYR A 358 -5.14 -7.58 -4.37
C TYR A 358 -5.56 -6.96 -3.03
N ALA A 359 -5.64 -7.81 -2.00
CA ALA A 359 -6.24 -7.44 -0.73
C ALA A 359 -7.66 -6.87 -0.92
N ASP A 360 -7.88 -5.62 -0.54
CA ASP A 360 -9.15 -4.90 -0.66
C ASP A 360 -9.41 -4.32 -2.06
N ASP A 361 -8.39 -4.23 -2.92
CA ASP A 361 -8.55 -3.83 -4.31
C ASP A 361 -9.07 -5.03 -5.14
N VAL A 362 -10.37 -5.01 -5.46
CA VAL A 362 -11.04 -6.07 -6.24
C VAL A 362 -11.46 -5.54 -7.61
N ALA A 363 -11.23 -6.33 -8.66
CA ALA A 363 -11.75 -6.05 -9.99
C ALA A 363 -12.34 -7.30 -10.65
N VAL A 364 -13.37 -7.08 -11.46
CA VAL A 364 -14.02 -8.11 -12.29
C VAL A 364 -13.85 -7.74 -13.74
N ILE A 365 -13.34 -8.67 -14.55
CA ILE A 365 -13.05 -8.45 -15.96
C ILE A 365 -13.95 -9.36 -16.80
N SER A 366 -14.54 -8.83 -17.88
CA SER A 366 -15.24 -9.61 -18.90
C SER A 366 -14.79 -9.21 -20.29
N GLN A 367 -14.69 -10.18 -21.19
CA GLN A 367 -14.31 -9.97 -22.60
C GLN A 367 -15.33 -10.57 -23.57
N SER A 368 -15.83 -9.76 -24.51
CA SER A 368 -16.67 -10.24 -25.62
C SER A 368 -16.56 -9.30 -26.83
N LEU A 369 -16.96 -9.79 -28.01
CA LEU A 369 -17.14 -8.98 -29.21
C LEU A 369 -18.25 -7.92 -29.03
N SER A 370 -19.23 -8.21 -28.17
CA SER A 370 -20.38 -7.35 -27.88
C SER A 370 -20.23 -6.67 -26.52
N GLU A 371 -20.30 -5.33 -26.50
CA GLU A 371 -20.29 -4.53 -25.27
C GLU A 371 -21.50 -4.85 -24.37
N LYS A 372 -22.64 -5.22 -24.98
CA LYS A 372 -23.83 -5.68 -24.23
C LYS A 372 -23.59 -7.01 -23.51
N GLU A 373 -22.87 -7.95 -24.14
CA GLU A 373 -22.54 -9.22 -23.49
C GLU A 373 -21.53 -9.02 -22.36
N VAL A 374 -20.56 -8.13 -22.53
CA VAL A 374 -19.64 -7.71 -21.45
C VAL A 374 -20.42 -7.24 -20.23
N ALA A 375 -21.37 -6.31 -20.40
CA ALA A 375 -22.20 -5.85 -19.28
C ALA A 375 -23.07 -6.96 -18.68
N LYS A 376 -23.64 -7.85 -19.50
CA LYS A 376 -24.43 -8.98 -19.00
C LYS A 376 -23.58 -9.88 -18.09
N ASN A 377 -22.38 -10.25 -18.52
CA ASN A 377 -21.47 -11.11 -17.74
C ASN A 377 -21.01 -10.42 -16.46
N LEU A 378 -20.66 -9.14 -16.54
CA LEU A 378 -20.29 -8.33 -15.37
C LEU A 378 -21.45 -8.23 -14.38
N LYS A 379 -22.67 -7.93 -14.84
CA LYS A 379 -23.86 -7.82 -13.98
C LYS A 379 -24.14 -9.12 -13.22
N THR A 380 -24.10 -10.26 -13.91
CA THR A 380 -24.30 -11.58 -13.28
C THR A 380 -23.25 -11.82 -12.18
N SER A 381 -21.98 -11.55 -12.47
CA SER A 381 -20.87 -11.76 -11.54
C SER A 381 -20.92 -10.81 -10.35
N LEU A 382 -21.24 -9.53 -10.59
CA LEU A 382 -21.40 -8.51 -9.56
C LEU A 382 -22.58 -8.82 -8.62
N SER A 383 -23.65 -9.43 -9.13
CA SER A 383 -24.80 -9.82 -8.29
C SER A 383 -24.40 -10.90 -7.28
N ARG A 384 -23.67 -11.93 -7.75
CA ARG A 384 -23.15 -13.00 -6.89
C ARG A 384 -22.12 -12.49 -5.88
N LEU A 385 -21.23 -11.58 -6.30
CA LEU A 385 -20.27 -10.95 -5.40
C LEU A 385 -20.98 -10.09 -4.35
N SER A 386 -22.01 -9.33 -4.74
CA SER A 386 -22.74 -8.47 -3.82
C SER A 386 -23.47 -9.27 -2.73
N GLU A 387 -24.08 -10.40 -3.10
CA GLU A 387 -24.67 -11.34 -2.13
C GLU A 387 -23.61 -11.85 -1.15
N TRP A 388 -22.48 -12.34 -1.64
CA TRP A 388 -21.38 -12.80 -0.79
C TRP A 388 -20.84 -11.68 0.13
N TYR A 389 -20.67 -10.46 -0.38
CA TYR A 389 -20.24 -9.32 0.43
C TYR A 389 -21.27 -9.00 1.53
N SER A 390 -22.57 -9.07 1.22
CA SER A 390 -23.64 -8.89 2.19
C SER A 390 -23.61 -9.97 3.27
N ASP A 391 -23.48 -11.24 2.89
CA ASP A 391 -23.45 -12.38 3.81
C ASP A 391 -22.26 -12.30 4.78
N TRP A 392 -21.11 -11.82 4.32
CA TRP A 392 -19.92 -11.62 5.16
C TRP A 392 -19.81 -10.23 5.79
N GLN A 393 -20.90 -9.45 5.79
CA GLN A 393 -20.96 -8.12 6.41
C GLN A 393 -19.89 -7.14 5.87
N ILE A 394 -19.53 -7.24 4.60
CA ILE A 394 -18.60 -6.34 3.93
C ILE A 394 -19.38 -5.32 3.11
N THR A 395 -19.09 -4.03 3.29
CA THR A 395 -19.77 -2.96 2.54
C THR A 395 -19.00 -2.61 1.27
N LEU A 396 -19.70 -2.67 0.13
CA LEU A 396 -19.23 -2.08 -1.13
C LEU A 396 -19.57 -0.59 -1.18
N ASN A 397 -18.63 0.23 -1.65
CA ASN A 397 -18.87 1.64 -1.95
C ASN A 397 -19.23 1.78 -3.44
N THR A 398 -20.53 1.75 -3.72
CA THR A 398 -21.09 1.91 -5.06
C THR A 398 -20.66 3.23 -5.72
N SER A 399 -20.69 4.34 -4.98
CA SER A 399 -20.31 5.67 -5.49
C SER A 399 -18.83 5.80 -5.92
N LYS A 400 -17.95 4.97 -5.38
CA LYS A 400 -16.52 4.92 -5.75
C LYS A 400 -16.16 3.77 -6.67
N THR A 401 -17.08 2.83 -6.86
CA THR A 401 -16.94 1.75 -7.82
C THR A 401 -17.01 2.35 -9.22
N THR A 402 -16.05 2.00 -10.07
CA THR A 402 -15.97 2.54 -11.44
C THR A 402 -15.79 1.42 -12.44
N ALA A 403 -16.26 1.64 -13.67
CA ALA A 403 -16.05 0.72 -14.78
C ALA A 403 -15.19 1.39 -15.86
N THR A 404 -14.28 0.66 -16.50
CA THR A 404 -13.59 1.12 -17.72
C THR A 404 -13.83 0.12 -18.84
N LEU A 405 -14.20 0.63 -20.01
CA LEU A 405 -14.38 -0.15 -21.23
C LEU A 405 -13.15 0.03 -22.14
N PHE A 406 -12.34 -1.02 -22.24
CA PHE A 406 -11.18 -1.09 -23.12
C PHE A 406 -11.61 -1.69 -24.46
N THR A 407 -11.65 -0.87 -25.51
CA THR A 407 -12.06 -1.30 -26.85
C THR A 407 -11.37 -0.51 -27.96
N LYS A 408 -11.18 -1.13 -29.12
CA LYS A 408 -10.71 -0.45 -30.34
C LYS A 408 -11.80 0.35 -31.02
N LYS A 409 -13.07 0.09 -30.69
CA LYS A 409 -14.22 0.73 -31.34
C LYS A 409 -14.18 2.23 -31.07
N VAL A 410 -14.39 3.02 -32.12
CA VAL A 410 -14.41 4.48 -32.05
C VAL A 410 -15.67 4.95 -31.31
N ASN A 411 -16.84 4.39 -31.68
CA ASN A 411 -18.10 4.65 -31.01
C ASN A 411 -18.27 3.67 -29.85
N ARG A 412 -17.95 4.12 -28.64
CA ARG A 412 -18.02 3.33 -27.40
C ARG A 412 -19.42 3.45 -26.83
N LYS A 413 -20.19 2.36 -26.83
CA LYS A 413 -21.46 2.34 -26.12
C LYS A 413 -21.19 1.84 -24.72
N HIS A 414 -21.53 2.66 -23.73
CA HIS A 414 -21.44 2.30 -22.32
C HIS A 414 -22.73 1.60 -21.93
N PRO A 415 -22.75 0.27 -21.80
CA PRO A 415 -23.94 -0.43 -21.33
C PRO A 415 -24.18 -0.13 -19.84
N GLN A 416 -25.45 -0.01 -19.45
CA GLN A 416 -25.81 0.19 -18.06
C GLN A 416 -25.44 -1.05 -17.22
N ILE A 417 -24.78 -0.82 -16.08
CA ILE A 417 -24.50 -1.84 -15.07
C ILE A 417 -24.96 -1.28 -13.74
N LEU A 418 -25.86 -2.00 -13.06
CA LEU A 418 -26.36 -1.65 -11.73
C LEU A 418 -25.66 -2.52 -10.68
N LEU A 419 -25.20 -1.90 -9.60
CA LEU A 419 -24.70 -2.55 -8.40
C LEU A 419 -25.50 -2.01 -7.21
N ASN A 420 -26.23 -2.90 -6.53
CA ASN A 420 -27.11 -2.54 -5.41
C ASN A 420 -28.13 -1.44 -5.75
N GLY A 421 -28.65 -1.43 -6.97
CA GLY A 421 -29.62 -0.44 -7.46
C GLY A 421 -29.01 0.85 -7.99
N GLU A 422 -27.71 1.09 -7.80
CA GLU A 422 -27.02 2.28 -8.31
C GLU A 422 -26.26 1.98 -9.61
N GLU A 423 -26.25 2.93 -10.55
CA GLU A 423 -25.53 2.79 -11.82
C GLU A 423 -24.03 3.04 -11.63
N ILE A 424 -23.22 2.09 -12.09
CA ILE A 424 -21.76 2.22 -12.10
C ILE A 424 -21.35 3.19 -13.21
N LYS A 425 -20.60 4.23 -12.84
CA LYS A 425 -20.04 5.18 -13.78
C LYS A 425 -18.94 4.55 -14.63
N TRP A 426 -19.04 4.74 -15.94
CA TRP A 426 -17.97 4.43 -16.88
C TRP A 426 -16.96 5.58 -16.96
N GLU A 427 -15.68 5.27 -16.78
CA GLU A 427 -14.57 6.20 -16.89
C GLU A 427 -13.66 5.86 -18.07
N ASN A 428 -13.00 6.88 -18.62
CA ASN A 428 -12.02 6.71 -19.70
C ASN A 428 -10.65 6.24 -19.17
N SER A 429 -10.43 6.36 -17.87
CA SER A 429 -9.20 5.90 -17.24
C SER A 429 -9.44 5.62 -15.77
N SER A 430 -8.96 4.49 -15.28
CA SER A 430 -9.02 4.13 -13.85
C SER A 430 -7.61 4.00 -13.27
N SER A 431 -7.47 4.33 -11.99
CA SER A 431 -6.24 4.08 -11.24
C SER A 431 -6.35 2.73 -10.54
N TYR A 432 -5.44 1.81 -10.82
CA TYR A 432 -5.39 0.49 -10.19
C TYR A 432 -3.95 0.20 -9.74
N LEU A 433 -3.76 -0.18 -8.47
CA LEU A 433 -2.44 -0.50 -7.87
C LEU A 433 -1.33 0.54 -8.17
N GLY A 434 -1.71 1.82 -8.22
CA GLY A 434 -0.80 2.94 -8.47
C GLY A 434 -0.50 3.27 -9.94
N VAL A 435 -1.06 2.50 -10.88
CA VAL A 435 -0.94 2.71 -12.33
C VAL A 435 -2.26 3.26 -12.89
N THR A 436 -2.19 4.19 -13.85
CA THR A 436 -3.38 4.72 -14.53
C THR A 436 -3.57 3.99 -15.84
N LEU A 437 -4.65 3.23 -15.96
CA LEU A 437 -5.01 2.49 -17.16
C LEU A 437 -5.99 3.35 -17.97
N ASP A 438 -5.56 3.91 -19.10
CA ASP A 438 -6.47 4.55 -20.04
C ASP A 438 -7.13 3.52 -20.96
N PHE A 439 -8.33 3.81 -21.45
CA PHE A 439 -9.15 2.86 -22.24
C PHE A 439 -8.49 2.32 -23.52
N LYS A 440 -7.36 2.90 -23.97
CA LYS A 440 -6.54 2.40 -25.10
C LYS A 440 -5.21 1.77 -24.68
N LEU A 441 -4.91 1.74 -23.38
CA LEU A 441 -3.59 1.41 -22.84
C LEU A 441 -2.46 2.16 -23.56
N SER A 442 -2.66 3.44 -23.84
CA SER A 442 -1.65 4.29 -24.46
C SER A 442 -0.51 4.67 -23.52
N TRP A 443 -0.76 4.58 -22.20
CA TRP A 443 0.15 4.93 -21.10
C TRP A 443 0.44 6.43 -20.96
N ARG A 444 -0.08 7.28 -21.86
CA ARG A 444 0.19 8.73 -21.84
C ARG A 444 -0.18 9.36 -20.49
N ASN A 445 -1.41 9.14 -20.02
CA ASN A 445 -1.90 9.70 -18.76
C ASN A 445 -1.10 9.19 -17.55
N HIS A 446 -0.64 7.94 -17.61
CA HIS A 446 0.21 7.38 -16.56
C HIS A 446 1.58 8.08 -16.52
N ILE A 447 2.24 8.18 -17.67
CA ILE A 447 3.58 8.77 -17.78
C ILE A 447 3.55 10.25 -17.40
N GLU A 448 2.53 11.00 -17.82
CA GLU A 448 2.37 12.41 -17.44
C GLU A 448 2.24 12.59 -15.92
N LYS A 449 1.37 11.82 -15.27
CA LYS A 449 1.22 11.82 -13.80
C LYS A 449 2.53 11.41 -13.11
N THR A 450 3.24 10.43 -13.65
CA THR A 450 4.52 9.97 -13.13
C THR A 450 5.61 11.04 -13.24
N CYS A 451 5.72 11.71 -14.40
CA CYS A 451 6.58 12.86 -14.62
C CYS A 451 6.29 13.99 -13.62
N GLN A 452 5.02 14.30 -13.38
CA GLN A 452 4.61 15.34 -12.43
C GLN A 452 5.01 15.00 -10.99
N LYS A 453 4.78 13.74 -10.57
CA LYS A 453 5.21 13.24 -9.24
C LYS A 453 6.72 13.29 -9.08
N ALA A 454 7.47 12.82 -10.07
CA ALA A 454 8.93 12.83 -10.06
C ALA A 454 9.49 14.27 -10.11
N THR A 455 8.86 15.18 -10.86
CA THR A 455 9.21 16.60 -10.91
C THR A 455 9.01 17.27 -9.55
N THR A 456 7.91 16.95 -8.85
CA THR A 456 7.67 17.48 -7.50
C THR A 456 8.78 17.08 -6.53
N LYS A 457 9.26 15.83 -6.62
CA LYS A 457 10.42 15.36 -5.84
C LYS A 457 11.71 16.06 -6.27
N LEU A 458 11.94 16.26 -7.56
CA LEU A 458 13.09 16.99 -8.06
C LEU A 458 13.11 18.44 -7.54
N VAL A 459 11.98 19.14 -7.59
CA VAL A 459 11.85 20.51 -7.07
C VAL A 459 12.14 20.55 -5.56
N ALA A 460 11.60 19.60 -4.80
CA ALA A 460 11.89 19.49 -3.37
C ALA A 460 13.38 19.22 -3.07
N LEU A 461 14.05 18.43 -3.92
CA LEU A 461 15.47 18.11 -3.79
C LEU A 461 16.39 19.16 -4.43
N TYR A 462 15.85 20.15 -5.13
CA TYR A 462 16.63 21.15 -5.87
C TYR A 462 17.70 21.85 -5.00
N PRO A 463 17.41 22.30 -3.75
CA PRO A 463 18.43 22.92 -2.91
C PRO A 463 19.59 21.97 -2.61
N LEU A 464 19.28 20.70 -2.33
CA LEU A 464 20.25 19.66 -2.02
C LEU A 464 21.14 19.34 -3.23
N LEU A 465 20.54 19.19 -4.42
CA LEU A 465 21.29 18.86 -5.64
C LEU A 465 22.23 19.99 -6.09
N ARG A 466 21.86 21.26 -5.85
CA ARG A 466 22.70 22.41 -6.23
C ARG A 466 23.84 22.70 -5.25
N THR A 467 23.84 22.07 -4.08
CA THR A 467 24.80 22.39 -3.02
C THR A 467 26.22 22.01 -3.43
N LYS A 468 27.20 22.92 -3.29
CA LYS A 468 28.59 22.63 -3.66
C LYS A 468 29.29 21.71 -2.67
N SER A 469 28.99 21.83 -1.38
CA SER A 469 29.61 21.04 -0.31
C SER A 469 29.22 19.55 -0.30
N MET A 470 28.18 19.17 -1.07
CA MET A 470 27.74 17.78 -1.13
C MET A 470 28.52 17.00 -2.19
N PRO A 471 29.08 15.82 -1.86
CA PRO A 471 29.74 14.95 -2.84
C PRO A 471 28.83 14.59 -4.00
N MET A 472 29.37 14.56 -5.23
CA MET A 472 28.61 14.25 -6.44
C MET A 472 27.90 12.89 -6.34
N GLN A 473 28.57 11.88 -5.79
CA GLN A 473 27.99 10.55 -5.62
C GLN A 473 26.73 10.56 -4.76
N SER A 474 26.69 11.37 -3.69
CA SER A 474 25.51 11.52 -2.83
C SER A 474 24.35 12.19 -3.57
N LYS A 475 24.65 13.16 -4.45
CA LYS A 475 23.63 13.78 -5.32
C LYS A 475 23.07 12.79 -6.33
N VAL A 476 23.93 12.03 -6.99
CA VAL A 476 23.54 10.96 -7.92
C VAL A 476 22.67 9.95 -7.19
N ARG A 477 23.04 9.53 -5.97
CA ARG A 477 22.26 8.60 -5.16
C ARG A 477 20.89 9.16 -4.78
N ALA A 478 20.79 10.44 -4.44
CA ALA A 478 19.50 11.09 -4.23
C ALA A 478 18.60 11.03 -5.48
N ILE A 479 19.16 11.17 -6.68
CA ILE A 479 18.43 11.03 -7.93
C ILE A 479 17.99 9.58 -8.15
N THR A 480 18.91 8.62 -8.09
CA THR A 480 18.67 7.21 -8.42
C THR A 480 17.85 6.47 -7.37
N ALA A 481 17.85 6.92 -6.12
CA ALA A 481 17.15 6.25 -5.02
C ALA A 481 15.80 6.91 -4.66
N ILE A 482 15.51 8.12 -5.14
CA ILE A 482 14.27 8.86 -4.79
C ILE A 482 13.45 9.25 -6.01
N ILE A 483 14.10 9.82 -7.02
CA ILE A 483 13.42 10.30 -8.22
C ILE A 483 13.17 9.11 -9.15
N ARG A 484 14.21 8.34 -9.49
CA ARG A 484 14.13 7.20 -10.42
C ARG A 484 13.08 6.15 -10.02
N PRO A 485 12.97 5.69 -8.76
CA PRO A 485 11.97 4.68 -8.40
C PRO A 485 10.52 5.18 -8.56
N THR A 486 10.32 6.50 -8.53
CA THR A 486 9.01 7.09 -8.84
C THR A 486 8.67 6.94 -10.31
N MET A 487 9.68 7.04 -11.17
CA MET A 487 9.55 6.94 -12.63
C MET A 487 9.46 5.49 -13.11
N THR A 488 10.05 4.54 -12.38
CA THR A 488 10.21 3.15 -12.82
C THR A 488 9.23 2.18 -12.15
N TYR A 489 8.40 2.64 -11.22
CA TYR A 489 7.37 1.81 -10.59
C TYR A 489 6.47 1.15 -11.64
N ALA A 490 6.25 -0.17 -11.51
CA ALA A 490 5.49 -1.00 -12.45
C ALA A 490 6.02 -1.00 -13.90
N SER A 491 7.31 -0.72 -14.12
CA SER A 491 7.89 -0.73 -15.48
C SER A 491 7.62 -2.00 -16.29
N PRO A 492 7.62 -3.22 -15.73
CA PRO A 492 7.39 -4.43 -16.55
C PRO A 492 6.03 -4.45 -17.25
N VAL A 493 5.10 -3.59 -16.79
CA VAL A 493 3.73 -3.50 -17.31
C VAL A 493 3.60 -2.43 -18.40
N TRP A 494 4.18 -1.24 -18.21
CA TRP A 494 3.95 -0.10 -19.09
C TRP A 494 5.14 0.25 -19.98
N SER A 495 6.34 -0.27 -19.72
CA SER A 495 7.55 0.19 -20.43
C SER A 495 7.56 -0.18 -21.92
N GLY A 496 6.75 -1.17 -22.33
CA GLY A 496 6.46 -1.46 -23.75
C GLY A 496 5.65 -0.38 -24.48
N CYS A 497 5.42 0.78 -23.86
CA CYS A 497 4.77 1.94 -24.48
C CYS A 497 5.57 2.55 -25.64
N ARG A 498 5.05 3.62 -26.25
CA ARG A 498 5.73 4.32 -27.35
C ARG A 498 7.07 4.91 -26.86
N PRO A 499 8.17 4.80 -27.63
CA PRO A 499 9.49 5.32 -27.24
C PRO A 499 9.48 6.80 -26.84
N LEU A 500 8.60 7.62 -27.44
CA LEU A 500 8.43 9.02 -27.09
C LEU A 500 8.15 9.24 -25.59
N TYR A 501 7.31 8.41 -24.98
CA TYR A 501 6.96 8.56 -23.57
C TYR A 501 8.11 8.18 -22.63
N ARG A 502 8.93 7.19 -23.00
CA ARG A 502 10.17 6.87 -22.26
C ARG A 502 11.19 7.99 -22.37
N LYS A 503 11.29 8.65 -23.54
CA LYS A 503 12.13 9.84 -23.71
C LYS A 503 11.74 10.98 -22.76
N ASP A 504 10.46 11.14 -22.43
CA ASP A 504 10.02 12.15 -21.44
C ASP A 504 10.61 11.89 -20.05
N LEU A 505 10.57 10.65 -19.60
CA LEU A 505 11.17 10.24 -18.32
C LEU A 505 12.70 10.35 -18.35
N GLN A 506 13.34 9.96 -19.46
CA GLN A 506 14.78 10.15 -19.65
C GLN A 506 15.16 11.64 -19.57
N ARG A 507 14.39 12.53 -20.21
CA ARG A 507 14.62 13.99 -20.14
C ARG A 507 14.56 14.49 -18.70
N LEU A 508 13.64 13.98 -17.88
CA LEU A 508 13.55 14.34 -16.47
C LEU A 508 14.76 13.83 -15.67
N GLN A 509 15.21 12.58 -15.91
CA GLN A 509 16.43 12.06 -15.30
C GLN A 509 17.64 12.92 -15.65
N SER A 510 17.83 13.21 -16.95
CA SER A 510 18.95 14.04 -17.40
C SER A 510 18.85 15.47 -16.89
N LYS A 511 17.65 16.03 -16.71
CA LYS A 511 17.45 17.32 -16.06
C LYS A 511 17.94 17.30 -14.61
N ALA A 512 17.60 16.26 -13.86
CA ALA A 512 18.08 16.09 -12.49
C ALA A 512 19.62 15.97 -12.44
N SER A 513 20.20 15.16 -13.33
CA SER A 513 21.66 15.00 -13.46
C SER A 513 22.35 16.32 -13.80
N ARG A 514 21.82 17.12 -14.72
CA ARG A 514 22.36 18.45 -15.06
C ARG A 514 22.36 19.39 -13.86
N ILE A 515 21.27 19.40 -13.09
CA ILE A 515 21.16 20.23 -11.87
C ILE A 515 22.21 19.81 -10.84
N ALA A 516 22.39 18.50 -10.62
CA ALA A 516 23.38 17.98 -9.68
C ALA A 516 24.82 18.34 -10.08
N ALA A 517 25.12 18.27 -11.38
CA ALA A 517 26.44 18.55 -11.93
C ALA A 517 26.73 20.04 -12.14
N GLY A 518 25.71 20.91 -12.11
CA GLY A 518 25.86 22.29 -12.58
C GLY A 518 26.20 22.39 -14.07
N ALA A 519 25.85 21.37 -14.86
CA ALA A 519 26.21 21.27 -16.26
C ALA A 519 25.34 22.20 -17.13
N PRO A 520 25.89 22.77 -18.22
CA PRO A 520 25.13 23.62 -19.14
C PRO A 520 24.05 22.84 -19.89
N ILE A 521 23.05 23.55 -20.41
CA ILE A 521 21.90 22.95 -21.11
C ILE A 521 22.35 22.15 -22.35
N PHE A 522 23.37 22.62 -23.06
CA PHE A 522 23.91 21.99 -24.26
C PHE A 522 24.83 20.79 -23.98
N ALA A 523 25.11 20.46 -22.72
CA ALA A 523 25.87 19.25 -22.39
C ALA A 523 25.13 18.01 -22.93
N ARG A 524 25.84 17.22 -23.73
CA ARG A 524 25.29 16.00 -24.34
C ARG A 524 24.87 15.05 -23.24
N THR A 525 23.67 14.49 -23.38
CA THR A 525 23.10 13.59 -22.37
C THR A 525 23.98 12.35 -22.15
N ALA A 526 24.55 11.78 -23.23
CA ALA A 526 25.40 10.61 -23.14
C ALA A 526 26.67 10.87 -22.29
N ASP A 527 27.36 11.99 -22.55
CA ASP A 527 28.55 12.38 -21.80
C ASP A 527 28.23 12.64 -20.33
N LEU A 528 27.17 13.41 -20.05
CA LEU A 528 26.72 13.69 -18.69
C LEU A 528 26.42 12.40 -17.89
N HIS A 529 25.76 11.42 -18.52
CA HIS A 529 25.41 10.16 -17.90
C HIS A 529 26.64 9.28 -17.66
N ARG A 530 27.57 9.23 -18.62
CA ARG A 530 28.85 8.53 -18.48
C ARG A 530 29.67 9.12 -17.33
N ASP A 531 29.85 10.43 -17.32
CA ASP A 531 30.72 11.12 -16.35
C ASP A 531 30.15 11.03 -14.92
N LEU A 532 28.82 11.02 -14.76
CA LEU A 532 28.16 10.83 -13.47
C LEU A 532 27.95 9.36 -13.10
N SER A 533 28.33 8.41 -13.96
CA SER A 533 28.03 6.99 -13.80
C SER A 533 26.53 6.70 -13.57
N VAL A 534 25.66 7.46 -14.26
CA VAL A 534 24.21 7.31 -14.22
C VAL A 534 23.76 6.59 -15.48
N GLU A 535 23.36 5.32 -15.35
CA GLU A 535 22.81 4.57 -16.47
C GLU A 535 21.62 5.28 -17.15
N MET A 536 21.48 5.06 -18.47
CA MET A 536 20.32 5.54 -19.21
C MET A 536 19.06 4.81 -18.71
N LEU A 537 17.92 5.50 -18.80
CA LEU A 537 16.67 5.00 -18.26
C LEU A 537 16.22 3.74 -18.98
N ASP A 538 16.35 3.68 -20.32
CA ASP A 538 15.96 2.48 -21.08
C ASP A 538 16.79 1.25 -20.67
N ASP A 539 18.10 1.39 -20.46
CA ASP A 539 18.95 0.30 -19.95
C ASP A 539 18.52 -0.16 -18.56
N HIS A 540 18.17 0.79 -17.68
CA HIS A 540 17.66 0.46 -16.35
C HIS A 540 16.30 -0.25 -16.42
N LEU A 541 15.38 0.21 -17.27
CA LEU A 541 14.09 -0.42 -17.47
C LEU A 541 14.26 -1.85 -18.01
N ARG A 542 15.16 -2.07 -18.98
CA ARG A 542 15.47 -3.40 -19.51
C ARG A 542 15.90 -4.36 -18.40
N LYS A 543 16.87 -3.96 -17.56
CA LYS A 543 17.32 -4.77 -16.40
C LYS A 543 16.19 -5.08 -15.42
N LEU A 544 15.34 -4.09 -15.10
CA LEU A 544 14.19 -4.30 -14.21
C LEU A 544 13.19 -5.30 -14.80
N ASN A 545 12.95 -5.20 -16.10
CA ASN A 545 12.01 -6.07 -16.80
C ASN A 545 12.57 -7.49 -16.90
N GLU A 546 13.82 -7.66 -17.34
CA GLU A 546 14.51 -8.96 -17.36
C GLU A 546 14.47 -9.63 -15.99
N ALA A 547 14.82 -8.90 -14.92
CA ALA A 547 14.76 -9.43 -13.56
C ALA A 547 13.36 -9.81 -13.10
N PHE A 548 12.33 -9.10 -13.57
CA PHE A 548 10.94 -9.37 -13.22
C PHE A 548 10.35 -10.57 -13.98
N TYR A 549 10.63 -10.69 -15.27
CA TYR A 549 10.14 -11.81 -16.10
C TYR A 549 10.94 -13.10 -15.87
N LYS A 550 12.18 -13.01 -15.39
CA LYS A 550 13.01 -14.16 -15.05
C LYS A 550 12.35 -15.01 -13.96
N GLY A 551 12.08 -16.29 -14.28
CA GLY A 551 11.54 -17.26 -13.34
C GLY A 551 10.03 -17.13 -13.08
N LEU A 552 9.29 -16.38 -13.89
CA LEU A 552 7.82 -16.36 -13.81
C LEU A 552 7.21 -17.75 -14.12
N ASP A 553 7.84 -18.51 -15.01
CA ASP A 553 7.50 -19.88 -15.39
C ASP A 553 7.66 -20.88 -14.22
N GLN A 554 8.58 -20.58 -13.31
CA GLN A 554 8.88 -21.41 -12.13
C GLN A 554 7.97 -21.11 -10.93
N LYS A 555 7.07 -20.12 -11.03
CA LYS A 555 6.17 -19.76 -9.93
C LYS A 555 5.13 -20.85 -9.66
N GLU A 556 4.82 -21.08 -8.38
CA GLU A 556 3.79 -22.03 -7.95
C GLU A 556 2.39 -21.63 -8.39
N ASN A 557 2.07 -20.34 -8.35
CA ASN A 557 0.75 -19.85 -8.74
C ASN A 557 0.55 -19.97 -10.27
N PRO A 558 -0.43 -20.76 -10.75
CA PRO A 558 -0.64 -20.98 -12.18
C PRO A 558 -1.05 -19.70 -12.93
N LEU A 559 -1.73 -18.75 -12.26
CA LEU A 559 -2.09 -17.47 -12.87
C LEU A 559 -0.86 -16.59 -13.14
N ILE A 560 0.19 -16.71 -12.32
CA ILE A 560 1.47 -16.03 -12.57
C ILE A 560 2.26 -16.77 -13.64
N ARG A 561 2.32 -18.11 -13.57
CA ARG A 561 3.01 -18.94 -14.57
C ARG A 561 2.51 -18.68 -15.98
N LYS A 562 1.20 -18.52 -16.16
CA LYS A 562 0.59 -18.20 -17.46
C LYS A 562 1.09 -16.88 -18.06
N LEU A 563 1.55 -15.94 -17.23
CA LEU A 563 2.11 -14.67 -17.70
C LEU A 563 3.51 -14.83 -18.32
N ALA A 564 4.17 -15.96 -18.05
CA ALA A 564 5.44 -16.32 -18.68
C ALA A 564 5.26 -16.87 -20.10
N ASP A 565 4.03 -17.16 -20.53
CA ASP A 565 3.79 -17.72 -21.87
C ASP A 565 4.06 -16.67 -22.97
N ILE A 566 5.18 -16.87 -23.66
CA ILE A 566 5.73 -16.02 -24.74
C ILE A 566 4.98 -16.25 -26.06
N SER A 567 3.86 -16.98 -26.08
CA SER A 567 3.03 -17.13 -27.29
C SER A 567 2.30 -15.82 -27.68
N ALA A 568 2.97 -14.67 -27.62
CA ALA A 568 2.60 -13.50 -28.38
C ALA A 568 2.62 -13.91 -29.85
N ASN A 569 1.45 -13.88 -30.47
CA ASN A 569 1.34 -14.07 -31.90
C ASN A 569 2.23 -12.97 -32.55
N PRO A 570 3.19 -13.30 -33.43
CA PRO A 570 4.03 -12.29 -34.09
C PRO A 570 3.21 -11.24 -34.87
N PHE A 571 1.92 -11.51 -35.11
CA PHE A 571 0.97 -10.58 -35.71
C PHE A 571 0.17 -9.72 -34.71
N ASP A 572 0.45 -9.80 -33.41
CA ASP A 572 -0.19 -8.97 -32.38
C ASP A 572 0.12 -7.49 -32.61
N ARG A 573 -0.89 -6.72 -33.03
CA ARG A 573 -0.76 -5.26 -33.25
C ARG A 573 -0.66 -4.45 -31.96
N TYR A 574 -1.18 -4.97 -30.85
CA TYR A 574 -1.10 -4.31 -29.54
C TYR A 574 -0.04 -5.01 -28.70
N PRO A 575 0.99 -4.26 -28.24
CA PRO A 575 2.05 -4.83 -27.44
C PRO A 575 1.46 -5.44 -26.17
N ARG A 576 1.65 -6.75 -26.00
CA ARG A 576 1.47 -7.38 -24.70
C ARG A 576 2.58 -6.89 -23.77
N PRO A 577 2.36 -6.80 -22.46
CA PRO A 577 3.37 -6.29 -21.54
C PRO A 577 4.75 -6.95 -21.65
N ILE A 578 4.80 -8.22 -22.05
CA ILE A 578 6.05 -8.97 -22.26
C ILE A 578 6.95 -8.36 -23.35
N THR A 579 6.42 -7.54 -24.27
CA THR A 579 7.24 -6.75 -25.22
C THR A 579 8.12 -5.72 -24.51
N ALA A 580 7.93 -5.51 -23.20
CA ALA A 580 8.89 -4.79 -22.36
C ALA A 580 10.29 -5.44 -22.33
N LEU A 581 10.43 -6.71 -22.73
CA LEU A 581 11.71 -7.42 -22.87
C LEU A 581 12.44 -7.08 -24.18
N THR A 582 11.72 -6.61 -25.21
CA THR A 582 12.31 -6.25 -26.50
C THR A 582 12.75 -4.77 -26.56
N LEU A 583 12.89 -4.13 -25.40
CA LEU A 583 13.29 -2.73 -25.26
C LEU A 583 14.70 -2.44 -25.75
#